data_AF-A0A7D9IKL5-F1
#
_entry.id   AF-A0A7D9IKL5-F1
#
_cell.length_a   1.000
_cell.length_b   1.000
_cell.length_c   1.000
_cell.angle_alpha   90.00
_cell.angle_beta   90.00
_cell.angle_gamma   90.00
#
_symmetry.space_group_name_H-M   'P 1'
#
loop_
_entity.id
_entity.type
_entity.pdbx_description
1 polymer ?
#
loop_
_entity_poly.entity_id
_entity_poly.type
_entity_poly.pdbx_seq_one_letter_code
_entity_poly.pdbx_strand_id
1 'polypeptide(L)'
;MAFLFFECLISGLQPDTPIILCGDFNTVLDPRVDRLGCNPACYWAYSSSVSVVNLMTTFELTDIWRKQHPHYIGVYMVSSEWYSSIPFGYVSRISIIPSFHSDNHYVYMEFSLSSTVDLGPRYWKFNTSHLADPSFCEQINSFWLHWRSQKHCYSSIGAWWDAGKIELKKRIRKFSKDQAHHMKTRIKSLQASVFHLNRRLANGEDVEAFLWEAKFELEVYLLKQAKGAEVRSRIHWAEDGERSTSFFCRQEKTRSSRSIVKSISRPNGSFATTSQGILQVFRSYYQDLFTSESFDQHE
;
A
#
# COMPACT_ATOMS: atom_id res chain seq x y z
N MET A 1 19.56 -7.27 29.73
CA MET A 1 19.63 -6.77 28.34
C MET A 1 18.51 -5.80 28.00
N ALA A 2 17.22 -6.12 28.24
CA ALA A 2 16.12 -5.20 27.92
C ALA A 2 16.24 -3.80 28.56
N PHE A 3 16.63 -3.71 29.84
CA PHE A 3 16.80 -2.43 30.53
C PHE A 3 17.82 -1.50 29.84
N LEU A 4 19.01 -2.02 29.49
CA LEU A 4 20.05 -1.26 28.77
C LEU A 4 19.59 -0.82 27.37
N PHE A 5 18.75 -1.62 26.70
CA PHE A 5 18.19 -1.24 25.40
C PHE A 5 17.28 -0.01 25.53
N PHE A 6 16.37 0.02 26.50
CA PHE A 6 15.45 1.14 26.69
C PHE A 6 16.16 2.41 27.16
N GLU A 7 17.17 2.29 28.04
CA GLU A 7 18.01 3.43 28.44
C GLU A 7 18.73 4.05 27.23
N CYS A 8 19.37 3.22 26.39
CA CYS A 8 19.99 3.68 25.15
C CYS A 8 18.96 4.33 24.22
N LEU A 9 17.77 3.74 24.09
CA LEU A 9 16.70 4.28 23.24
C LEU A 9 16.23 5.66 23.74
N ILE A 10 16.02 5.82 25.05
CA ILE A 10 15.66 7.11 25.67
C ILE A 10 16.76 8.15 25.39
N SER A 11 18.03 7.80 25.57
CA SER A 11 19.14 8.73 25.34
C SER A 11 19.27 9.20 23.88
N GLY A 12 18.78 8.40 22.93
CA GLY A 12 18.87 8.70 21.49
C GLY A 12 17.67 9.48 20.94
N LEU A 13 16.59 9.66 21.71
CA LEU A 13 15.38 10.35 21.29
C LEU A 13 15.41 11.82 21.70
N GLN A 14 14.87 12.70 20.84
CA GLN A 14 14.76 14.14 21.13
C GLN A 14 13.31 14.52 21.50
N PRO A 15 13.06 15.03 22.72
CA PRO A 15 11.71 15.35 23.19
C PRO A 15 10.97 16.36 22.30
N ASP A 16 11.68 17.32 21.70
CA ASP A 16 11.09 18.41 20.93
C ASP A 16 10.69 18.03 19.49
N THR A 17 10.82 16.76 19.13
CA THR A 17 10.49 16.25 17.79
C THR A 17 9.28 15.33 17.85
N PRO A 18 8.37 15.33 16.84
CA PRO A 18 7.33 14.33 16.78
C PRO A 18 7.91 12.94 16.59
N ILE A 19 7.62 12.04 17.53
CA ILE A 19 8.16 10.67 17.58
C ILE A 19 7.06 9.69 17.18
N ILE A 20 7.38 8.82 16.22
CA ILE A 20 6.69 7.55 16.01
C ILE A 20 7.70 6.46 16.35
N LEU A 21 7.40 5.72 17.40
CA LEU A 21 8.16 4.56 17.82
C LEU A 21 7.41 3.30 17.40
N CYS A 22 8.02 2.48 16.56
CA CYS A 22 7.45 1.22 16.09
C CYS A 22 8.51 0.13 16.15
N GLY A 23 8.19 -1.01 16.74
CA GLY A 23 9.14 -2.09 16.83
C GLY A 23 8.62 -3.27 17.63
N ASP A 24 9.38 -4.36 17.60
CA ASP A 24 9.16 -5.48 18.49
C ASP A 24 9.87 -5.25 19.82
N PHE A 25 9.12 -4.83 20.85
CA PHE A 25 9.68 -4.53 22.18
C PHE A 25 9.70 -5.74 23.11
N ASN A 26 9.20 -6.91 22.65
CA ASN A 26 9.11 -8.14 23.43
C ASN A 26 8.54 -7.92 24.84
N THR A 27 7.59 -7.01 24.97
CA THR A 27 7.02 -6.57 26.23
C THR A 27 5.50 -6.62 26.17
N VAL A 28 4.86 -6.71 27.33
CA VAL A 28 3.41 -6.72 27.47
C VAL A 28 3.04 -5.67 28.50
N LEU A 29 2.28 -4.65 28.09
CA LEU A 29 1.88 -3.55 28.97
C LEU A 29 0.78 -3.96 29.95
N ASP A 30 -0.32 -4.56 29.46
CA ASP A 30 -1.39 -5.10 30.31
C ASP A 30 -1.65 -6.59 30.00
N PRO A 31 -1.01 -7.49 30.75
CA PRO A 31 -1.15 -8.94 30.55
C PRO A 31 -2.57 -9.50 30.62
N ARG A 32 -3.54 -8.76 31.20
CA ARG A 32 -4.94 -9.20 31.30
C ARG A 32 -5.66 -9.10 29.96
N VAL A 33 -5.23 -8.18 29.10
CA VAL A 33 -5.90 -7.86 27.83
C VAL A 33 -4.97 -8.01 26.62
N ASP A 34 -3.65 -7.97 26.79
CA ASP A 34 -2.67 -8.06 25.70
C ASP A 34 -2.22 -9.51 25.43
N ARG A 35 -2.48 -10.44 26.35
CA ARG A 35 -2.04 -11.84 26.21
C ARG A 35 -3.05 -12.86 26.75
N LEU A 36 -3.76 -13.53 25.84
CA LEU A 36 -4.60 -14.68 26.17
C LEU A 36 -3.77 -15.89 26.64
N GLY A 37 -4.27 -16.60 27.67
CA GLY A 37 -3.71 -17.87 28.15
C GLY A 37 -2.46 -17.78 29.04
N CYS A 38 -2.06 -16.58 29.48
CA CYS A 38 -0.94 -16.44 30.42
C CYS A 38 -1.36 -16.87 31.84
N ASN A 39 -0.53 -17.64 32.54
CA ASN A 39 -0.74 -17.95 33.95
C ASN A 39 -0.68 -16.65 34.77
N PRO A 40 -1.69 -16.34 35.60
CA PRO A 40 -1.67 -15.13 36.43
C PRO A 40 -0.45 -14.96 37.33
N ALA A 41 0.22 -16.06 37.67
CA ALA A 41 1.48 -16.04 38.42
C ALA A 41 2.65 -15.40 37.65
N CYS A 42 2.59 -15.34 36.31
CA CYS A 42 3.63 -14.79 35.44
C CYS A 42 3.48 -13.27 35.21
N TYR A 43 2.42 -12.63 35.72
CA TYR A 43 2.17 -11.20 35.51
C TYR A 43 3.23 -10.28 36.14
N TRP A 44 3.95 -10.75 37.16
CA TRP A 44 4.93 -9.97 37.93
C TRP A 44 6.35 -9.95 37.33
N ALA A 45 6.60 -10.67 36.24
CA ALA A 45 7.95 -10.94 35.72
C ALA A 45 8.46 -9.93 34.66
N TYR A 46 7.74 -8.85 34.36
CA TYR A 46 8.07 -7.96 33.23
C TYR A 46 8.76 -6.67 33.67
N SER A 47 10.02 -6.75 34.11
CA SER A 47 10.85 -5.54 34.34
C SER A 47 10.95 -4.62 33.10
N SER A 48 10.71 -5.17 31.90
CA SER A 48 10.69 -4.42 30.65
C SER A 48 9.44 -3.54 30.48
N SER A 49 8.28 -3.91 31.04
CA SER A 49 7.06 -3.08 30.94
C SER A 49 7.22 -1.76 31.68
N VAL A 50 7.91 -1.78 32.82
CA VAL A 50 8.28 -0.56 33.55
C VAL A 50 9.17 0.35 32.69
N SER A 51 10.10 -0.24 31.93
CA SER A 51 11.00 0.52 31.05
C SER A 51 10.25 1.17 29.89
N VAL A 52 9.31 0.44 29.28
CA VAL A 52 8.43 0.96 28.22
C VAL A 52 7.51 2.05 28.76
N VAL A 53 6.87 1.85 29.93
CA VAL A 53 6.02 2.85 30.56
C VAL A 53 6.81 4.11 30.90
N ASN A 54 8.05 3.97 31.39
CA ASN A 54 8.93 5.12 31.64
C ASN A 54 9.24 5.87 30.35
N LEU A 55 9.57 5.15 29.28
CA LEU A 55 9.80 5.73 27.95
C LEU A 55 8.56 6.47 27.44
N MET A 56 7.38 5.86 27.55
CA MET A 56 6.12 6.48 27.13
C MET A 56 5.82 7.75 27.94
N THR A 57 6.05 7.72 29.24
CA THR A 57 5.84 8.88 30.12
C THR A 57 6.84 10.00 29.81
N THR A 58 8.11 9.66 29.57
CA THR A 58 9.20 10.63 29.28
C THR A 58 8.96 11.40 27.99
N PHE A 59 8.42 10.74 26.95
CA PHE A 59 8.20 11.35 25.63
C PHE A 59 6.72 11.59 25.31
N GLU A 60 5.85 11.55 26.32
CA GLU A 60 4.39 11.70 26.19
C GLU A 60 3.78 10.81 25.09
N LEU A 61 4.28 9.59 24.94
CA LEU A 61 3.82 8.67 23.93
C LEU A 61 2.51 7.99 24.34
N THR A 62 1.63 7.84 23.36
CA THR A 62 0.39 7.08 23.51
C THR A 62 0.48 5.76 22.75
N ASP A 63 0.02 4.67 23.37
CA ASP A 63 -0.28 3.42 22.65
C ASP A 63 -1.50 3.65 21.75
N ILE A 64 -1.25 3.74 20.45
CA ILE A 64 -2.28 4.04 19.46
C ILE A 64 -3.25 2.86 19.31
N TRP A 65 -2.75 1.62 19.39
CA TRP A 65 -3.57 0.42 19.26
C TRP A 65 -4.61 0.37 20.36
N ARG A 66 -4.15 0.46 21.61
CA ARG A 66 -5.02 0.36 22.79
C ARG A 66 -6.02 1.52 22.88
N LYS A 67 -5.63 2.71 22.39
CA LYS A 67 -6.54 3.87 22.29
C LYS A 67 -7.67 3.69 21.27
N GLN A 68 -7.42 3.07 20.11
CA GLN A 68 -8.47 2.78 19.12
C GLN A 68 -9.28 1.51 19.45
N HIS A 69 -8.67 0.56 20.16
CA HIS A 69 -9.25 -0.76 20.44
C HIS A 69 -9.22 -1.09 21.95
N PRO A 70 -9.89 -0.31 22.82
CA PRO A 70 -9.75 -0.44 24.28
C PRO A 70 -10.21 -1.82 24.81
N HIS A 71 -11.20 -2.42 24.16
CA HIS A 71 -11.80 -3.70 24.57
C HIS A 71 -11.24 -4.92 23.81
N TYR A 72 -10.23 -4.73 22.97
CA TYR A 72 -9.63 -5.84 22.24
C TYR A 72 -8.80 -6.73 23.17
N ILE A 73 -9.00 -8.04 23.10
CA ILE A 73 -8.22 -9.02 23.84
C ILE A 73 -7.25 -9.72 22.87
N GLY A 74 -5.95 -9.57 23.10
CA GLY A 74 -4.88 -10.10 22.28
C GLY A 74 -4.80 -11.62 22.30
N VAL A 75 -5.07 -12.25 21.15
CA VAL A 75 -4.89 -13.71 20.94
C VAL A 75 -3.41 -14.03 20.63
N TYR A 76 -2.67 -13.05 20.13
CA TYR A 76 -1.26 -13.15 19.74
C TYR A 76 -0.44 -12.25 20.63
N MET A 77 0.81 -12.62 20.92
CA MET A 77 1.81 -11.66 21.40
C MET A 77 1.88 -10.56 20.34
N VAL A 78 1.26 -9.41 20.61
CA VAL A 78 1.42 -8.23 19.76
C VAL A 78 2.80 -7.69 20.09
N SER A 79 3.81 -8.35 19.55
CA SER A 79 5.19 -7.99 19.82
C SER A 79 5.49 -6.61 19.22
N SER A 80 4.78 -6.22 18.16
CA SER A 80 4.90 -4.95 17.47
C SER A 80 4.07 -3.84 18.11
N GLU A 81 4.60 -3.21 19.15
CA GLU A 81 3.96 -2.09 19.82
C GLU A 81 4.29 -0.78 19.06
N TRP A 82 3.27 0.05 18.83
CA TRP A 82 3.41 1.36 18.17
C TRP A 82 3.05 2.46 19.16
N TYR A 83 4.04 3.28 19.50
CA TYR A 83 3.91 4.41 20.39
C TYR A 83 4.15 5.71 19.61
N SER A 84 3.38 6.75 19.89
CA SER A 84 3.50 8.00 19.15
C SER A 84 3.26 9.20 20.05
N SER A 85 4.09 10.24 19.90
CA SER A 85 3.83 11.60 20.41
C SER A 85 3.11 12.48 19.39
N ILE A 86 2.94 12.02 18.14
CA ILE A 86 2.10 12.72 17.16
C ILE A 86 0.66 12.76 17.67
N PRO A 87 -0.01 13.93 17.65
CA PRO A 87 -1.42 14.03 18.03
C PRO A 87 -2.26 13.00 17.29
N PHE A 88 -3.09 12.27 18.04
CA PHE A 88 -3.96 11.21 17.52
C PHE A 88 -4.78 11.62 16.30
N GLY A 89 -5.12 12.91 16.16
CA GLY A 89 -5.85 13.45 15.01
C GLY A 89 -5.21 13.19 13.64
N TYR A 90 -3.92 12.83 13.59
CA TYR A 90 -3.24 12.47 12.34
C TYR A 90 -3.31 10.97 12.00
N VAL A 91 -3.76 10.10 12.91
CA VAL A 91 -3.87 8.65 12.67
C VAL A 91 -5.30 8.32 12.26
N SER A 92 -5.48 7.90 11.01
CA SER A 92 -6.82 7.59 10.47
C SER A 92 -7.22 6.14 10.64
N ARG A 93 -6.26 5.20 10.71
CA ARG A 93 -6.54 3.77 10.94
C ARG A 93 -5.34 3.04 11.52
N ILE A 94 -5.56 2.18 12.51
CA ILE A 94 -4.62 1.14 12.93
C ILE A 94 -5.26 -0.26 12.82
N SER A 95 -4.52 -1.26 12.33
CA SER A 95 -5.00 -2.64 12.18
C SER A 95 -3.87 -3.64 12.35
N ILE A 96 -4.12 -4.75 13.06
CA ILE A 96 -3.24 -5.93 13.03
C ILE A 96 -3.60 -6.77 11.80
N ILE A 97 -2.60 -7.01 10.96
CA ILE A 97 -2.70 -7.82 9.75
C ILE A 97 -1.95 -9.14 10.01
N PRO A 98 -2.65 -10.28 9.98
CA PRO A 98 -1.99 -11.58 10.13
C PRO A 98 -0.84 -11.76 9.13
N SER A 99 0.32 -12.16 9.64
CA SER A 99 1.46 -12.60 8.83
C SER A 99 1.50 -14.11 8.74
N PHE A 100 1.97 -14.62 7.60
CA PHE A 100 2.18 -16.05 7.35
C PHE A 100 3.65 -16.44 7.25
N HIS A 101 4.52 -15.46 7.04
CA HIS A 101 5.97 -15.65 6.88
C HIS A 101 6.73 -15.29 8.15
N SER A 102 6.02 -14.88 9.21
CA SER A 102 6.55 -14.60 10.53
C SER A 102 5.57 -15.11 11.57
N ASP A 103 6.13 -15.57 12.68
CA ASP A 103 5.49 -15.79 13.97
C ASP A 103 4.80 -14.53 14.53
N ASN A 104 5.19 -13.34 14.05
CA ASN A 104 4.59 -12.06 14.41
C ASN A 104 3.63 -11.55 13.34
N HIS A 105 2.48 -11.03 13.76
CA HIS A 105 1.56 -10.29 12.89
C HIS A 105 2.06 -8.86 12.63
N TYR A 106 1.68 -8.27 11.50
CA TYR A 106 2.06 -6.90 11.17
C TYR A 106 1.09 -5.92 11.82
N VAL A 107 1.61 -4.85 12.42
CA VAL A 107 0.79 -3.68 12.73
C VAL A 107 0.86 -2.70 11.58
N TYR A 108 -0.30 -2.37 11.03
CA TYR A 108 -0.47 -1.41 9.95
C TYR A 108 -1.09 -0.12 10.51
N MET A 109 -0.47 1.01 10.18
CA MET A 109 -0.94 2.34 10.58
C MET A 109 -1.06 3.25 9.35
N GLU A 110 -2.17 3.96 9.25
CA GLU A 110 -2.44 4.96 8.22
C GLU A 110 -2.46 6.36 8.84
N PHE A 111 -1.69 7.27 8.23
CA PHE A 111 -1.62 8.67 8.62
C PHE A 111 -2.32 9.55 7.59
N SER A 112 -3.12 10.49 8.07
CA SER A 112 -3.76 11.53 7.28
C SER A 112 -2.95 12.82 7.40
N LEU A 113 -1.98 12.99 6.49
CA LEU A 113 -1.18 14.22 6.41
C LEU A 113 -1.86 15.23 5.48
N SER A 114 -1.96 16.48 5.90
CA SER A 114 -2.72 17.57 5.24
C SER A 114 -2.11 18.09 3.93
N SER A 115 -1.10 17.44 3.37
CA SER A 115 -0.44 17.86 2.13
C SER A 115 -0.07 16.67 1.24
N THR A 116 -1.06 15.96 0.72
CA THR A 116 -0.81 15.09 -0.44
C THR A 116 -0.90 15.91 -1.71
N VAL A 117 0.19 15.94 -2.49
CA VAL A 117 0.14 16.40 -3.88
C VAL A 117 -0.92 15.57 -4.61
N ASP A 118 -1.93 16.20 -5.20
CA ASP A 118 -2.89 15.51 -6.04
C ASP A 118 -2.17 15.06 -7.33
N LEU A 119 -1.76 13.80 -7.29
CA LEU A 119 -1.17 13.11 -8.42
C LEU A 119 -2.33 12.73 -9.33
N GLY A 120 -2.68 13.67 -10.22
CA GLY A 120 -3.68 13.47 -11.26
C GLY A 120 -3.48 12.16 -12.03
N PRO A 121 -4.43 11.80 -12.91
CA PRO A 121 -4.49 10.48 -13.53
C PRO A 121 -3.17 10.09 -14.21
N ARG A 122 -2.52 9.05 -13.69
CA ARG A 122 -1.28 8.51 -14.26
C ARG A 122 -1.53 7.87 -15.62
N TYR A 123 -0.48 7.78 -16.43
CA TYR A 123 -0.54 7.08 -17.72
C TYR A 123 -1.04 5.64 -17.51
N TRP A 124 -2.09 5.29 -18.25
CA TRP A 124 -2.65 3.94 -18.20
C TRP A 124 -1.78 2.99 -19.01
N LYS A 125 -1.33 1.91 -18.37
CA LYS A 125 -0.65 0.79 -19.02
C LYS A 125 -1.55 -0.43 -18.98
N PHE A 126 -1.61 -1.15 -20.09
CA PHE A 126 -2.31 -2.42 -20.15
C PHE A 126 -1.62 -3.44 -19.25
N ASN A 127 -2.41 -4.15 -18.43
CA ASN A 127 -1.91 -5.29 -17.67
C ASN A 127 -1.99 -6.53 -18.55
N THR A 128 -0.83 -7.00 -19.02
CA THR A 128 -0.75 -8.15 -19.92
C THR A 128 -1.15 -9.46 -19.25
N SER A 129 -1.18 -9.54 -17.91
CA SER A 129 -1.66 -10.74 -17.21
C SER A 129 -3.11 -11.07 -17.55
N HIS A 130 -3.91 -10.10 -17.98
CA HIS A 130 -5.29 -10.32 -18.40
C HIS A 130 -5.40 -11.21 -19.64
N LEU A 131 -4.35 -11.30 -20.45
CA LEU A 131 -4.32 -12.19 -21.62
C LEU A 131 -4.32 -13.68 -21.24
N ALA A 132 -4.00 -14.00 -19.99
CA ALA A 132 -4.10 -15.36 -19.47
C ALA A 132 -5.51 -15.73 -18.98
N ASP A 133 -6.44 -14.78 -18.92
CA ASP A 133 -7.83 -15.01 -18.51
C ASP A 133 -8.70 -15.28 -19.76
N PRO A 134 -9.26 -16.49 -19.92
CA PRO A 134 -10.11 -16.81 -21.07
C PRO A 134 -11.34 -15.92 -21.17
N SER A 135 -11.94 -15.53 -20.04
CA SER A 135 -13.12 -14.64 -20.02
C SER A 135 -12.77 -13.25 -20.52
N PHE A 136 -11.57 -12.74 -20.20
CA PHE A 136 -11.10 -11.48 -20.76
C PHE A 136 -10.96 -11.57 -22.28
N CYS A 137 -10.28 -12.60 -22.77
CA CYS A 137 -10.05 -12.81 -24.20
C CYS A 137 -11.37 -12.93 -24.97
N GLU A 138 -12.34 -13.67 -24.44
CA GLU A 138 -13.68 -13.81 -25.03
C GLU A 138 -14.42 -12.47 -25.11
N GLN A 139 -14.38 -11.66 -24.04
CA GLN A 139 -15.01 -10.34 -24.02
C GLN A 139 -14.41 -9.39 -25.06
N ILE A 140 -13.08 -9.40 -25.23
CA ILE A 140 -12.39 -8.56 -26.22
C ILE A 140 -12.66 -9.04 -27.65
N ASN A 141 -12.68 -10.34 -27.88
CA ASN A 141 -13.01 -10.91 -29.20
C ASN A 141 -14.45 -10.57 -29.60
N SER A 142 -15.41 -10.76 -28.69
CA SER A 142 -16.80 -10.40 -28.90
C SER A 142 -16.97 -8.90 -29.19
N PHE A 143 -16.26 -8.05 -28.45
CA PHE A 143 -16.23 -6.62 -28.72
C PHE A 143 -15.74 -6.31 -30.14
N TRP A 144 -14.64 -6.92 -30.58
CA TRP A 144 -14.09 -6.64 -31.92
C TRP A 144 -14.99 -7.12 -33.05
N LEU A 145 -15.63 -8.29 -32.90
CA LEU A 145 -16.61 -8.79 -33.86
C LEU A 145 -17.76 -7.80 -34.04
N HIS A 146 -18.29 -7.27 -32.93
CA HIS A 146 -19.32 -6.25 -32.97
C HIS A 146 -18.80 -4.90 -33.50
N TRP A 147 -17.63 -4.45 -33.07
CA TRP A 147 -17.09 -3.15 -33.47
C TRP A 147 -16.82 -3.06 -34.97
N ARG A 148 -16.41 -4.18 -35.58
CA ARG A 148 -16.17 -4.28 -37.02
C ARG A 148 -17.43 -4.03 -37.85
N SER A 149 -18.61 -4.47 -37.38
CA SER A 149 -19.86 -4.26 -38.13
C SER A 149 -20.27 -2.78 -38.16
N GLN A 150 -19.85 -1.99 -37.17
CA GLN A 150 -20.18 -0.56 -37.04
C GLN A 150 -19.34 0.37 -37.93
N LYS A 151 -18.41 -0.16 -38.74
CA LYS A 151 -17.47 0.64 -39.54
C LYS A 151 -18.16 1.64 -40.48
N HIS A 152 -19.31 1.26 -41.03
CA HIS A 152 -20.10 2.08 -41.95
C HIS A 152 -20.80 3.27 -41.29
N CYS A 153 -20.90 3.30 -39.95
CA CYS A 153 -21.57 4.37 -39.20
C CYS A 153 -20.67 5.59 -38.95
N TYR A 154 -19.42 5.59 -39.42
CA TYR A 154 -18.44 6.65 -39.16
C TYR A 154 -18.05 7.36 -40.45
N SER A 155 -17.75 8.66 -40.36
CA SER A 155 -17.36 9.50 -41.49
C SER A 155 -16.03 9.11 -42.12
N SER A 156 -15.14 8.44 -41.36
CA SER A 156 -13.87 7.93 -41.87
C SER A 156 -13.40 6.70 -41.09
N ILE A 157 -12.47 5.96 -41.69
CA ILE A 157 -11.79 4.84 -41.03
C ILE A 157 -11.02 5.31 -39.79
N GLY A 158 -10.42 6.51 -39.86
CA GLY A 158 -9.71 7.12 -38.73
C GLY A 158 -10.65 7.38 -37.55
N ALA A 159 -11.82 7.98 -37.81
CA ALA A 159 -12.82 8.24 -36.77
C ALA A 159 -13.34 6.94 -36.12
N TRP A 160 -13.62 5.92 -36.93
CA TRP A 160 -14.00 4.58 -36.44
C TRP A 160 -12.90 3.94 -35.58
N TRP A 161 -11.64 4.05 -36.02
CA TRP A 161 -10.50 3.49 -35.29
C TRP A 161 -10.26 4.20 -33.96
N ASP A 162 -10.33 5.53 -33.95
CA ASP A 162 -10.14 6.33 -32.75
C ASP A 162 -11.24 6.09 -31.70
N ALA A 163 -12.51 6.05 -32.13
CA ALA A 163 -13.61 5.67 -31.27
C ALA A 163 -13.44 4.23 -30.73
N GLY A 164 -12.99 3.30 -31.57
CA GLY A 164 -12.76 1.91 -31.18
C GLY A 164 -11.68 1.75 -30.11
N LYS A 165 -10.56 2.48 -30.24
CA LYS A 165 -9.51 2.52 -29.22
C LYS A 165 -10.04 3.03 -27.87
N ILE A 166 -10.91 4.04 -27.89
CA ILE A 166 -11.51 4.60 -26.67
C ILE A 166 -12.42 3.55 -26.01
N GLU A 167 -13.32 2.93 -26.75
CA GLU A 167 -14.24 1.91 -26.23
C GLU A 167 -13.51 0.65 -25.74
N LEU A 168 -12.50 0.20 -26.48
CA LEU A 168 -11.64 -0.90 -26.07
C LEU A 168 -10.95 -0.57 -24.73
N LYS A 169 -10.33 0.61 -24.63
CA LYS A 169 -9.66 1.06 -23.41
C LYS A 169 -10.63 1.12 -22.23
N LYS A 170 -11.87 1.58 -22.43
CA LYS A 170 -12.90 1.59 -21.37
C LYS A 170 -13.19 0.18 -20.86
N ARG A 171 -13.39 -0.78 -21.76
CA ARG A 171 -13.67 -2.19 -21.41
C ARG A 171 -12.53 -2.83 -20.64
N ILE A 172 -11.30 -2.67 -21.12
CA ILE A 172 -10.11 -3.21 -20.45
C ILE A 172 -9.95 -2.59 -19.06
N ARG A 173 -10.17 -1.28 -18.92
CA ARG A 173 -10.11 -0.60 -17.63
C ARG A 173 -11.18 -1.08 -16.67
N LYS A 174 -12.40 -1.32 -17.15
CA LYS A 174 -13.48 -1.88 -16.34
C LYS A 174 -13.09 -3.27 -15.82
N PHE A 175 -12.72 -4.19 -16.71
CA PHE A 175 -12.25 -5.52 -16.34
C PHE A 175 -11.12 -5.48 -15.30
N SER A 176 -10.13 -4.61 -15.51
CA SER A 176 -9.00 -4.45 -14.58
C SER A 176 -9.44 -3.97 -13.19
N LYS A 177 -10.39 -3.03 -13.13
CA LYS A 177 -10.93 -2.52 -11.87
C LYS A 177 -11.73 -3.60 -11.14
N ASP A 178 -12.55 -4.34 -11.86
CA ASP A 178 -13.38 -5.40 -11.31
C ASP A 178 -12.49 -6.51 -10.73
N GLN A 179 -11.48 -6.98 -11.47
CA GLN A 179 -10.48 -7.94 -10.97
C GLN A 179 -9.72 -7.44 -9.73
N ALA A 180 -9.28 -6.18 -9.75
CA ALA A 180 -8.59 -5.58 -8.60
C ALA A 180 -9.51 -5.48 -7.37
N HIS A 181 -10.79 -5.16 -7.58
CA HIS A 181 -11.79 -5.11 -6.52
C HIS A 181 -12.05 -6.50 -5.95
N HIS A 182 -12.30 -7.51 -6.79
CA HIS A 182 -12.49 -8.90 -6.36
C HIS A 182 -11.31 -9.41 -5.54
N MET A 183 -10.07 -9.22 -6.03
CA MET A 183 -8.87 -9.59 -5.30
C MET A 183 -8.77 -8.89 -3.94
N LYS A 184 -9.01 -7.57 -3.88
CA LYS A 184 -8.96 -6.81 -2.63
C LYS A 184 -10.00 -7.30 -1.62
N THR A 185 -11.23 -7.55 -2.08
CA THR A 185 -12.31 -8.06 -1.26
C THR A 185 -11.99 -9.47 -0.74
N ARG A 186 -11.45 -10.35 -1.60
CA ARG A 186 -11.08 -11.71 -1.21
C ARG A 186 -9.94 -11.74 -0.20
N ILE A 187 -8.90 -10.92 -0.39
CA ILE A 187 -7.81 -10.76 0.59
C ILE A 187 -8.37 -10.34 1.95
N LYS A 188 -9.24 -9.31 1.97
CA LYS A 188 -9.86 -8.84 3.22
C LYS A 188 -10.68 -9.93 3.90
N SER A 189 -11.48 -10.68 3.15
CA SER A 189 -12.28 -11.77 3.71
C SER A 189 -11.39 -12.88 4.26
N LEU A 190 -10.32 -13.26 3.55
CA LEU A 190 -9.39 -14.29 3.99
C LEU A 190 -8.63 -13.85 5.25
N GLN A 191 -8.20 -12.59 5.34
CA GLN A 191 -7.58 -12.03 6.55
C GLN A 191 -8.52 -12.10 7.75
N ALA A 192 -9.80 -11.77 7.57
CA ALA A 192 -10.80 -11.90 8.63
C ALA A 192 -11.03 -13.37 9.01
N SER A 193 -11.16 -14.28 8.03
CA SER A 193 -11.32 -15.72 8.29
C SER A 193 -10.12 -16.28 9.05
N VAL A 194 -8.89 -15.97 8.62
CA VAL A 194 -7.66 -16.38 9.32
C VAL A 194 -7.72 -15.89 10.76
N PHE A 195 -8.02 -14.60 10.98
CA PHE A 195 -8.12 -14.03 12.33
C PHE A 195 -9.13 -14.78 13.22
N HIS A 196 -10.32 -15.10 12.68
CA HIS A 196 -11.34 -15.84 13.42
C HIS A 196 -10.95 -17.30 13.71
N LEU A 197 -10.39 -18.01 12.72
CA LEU A 197 -9.96 -19.40 12.86
C LEU A 197 -8.82 -19.53 13.87
N ASN A 198 -7.87 -18.60 13.83
CA ASN A 198 -6.82 -18.44 14.81
C ASN A 198 -7.34 -18.34 16.26
N ARG A 199 -8.40 -17.56 16.49
CA ARG A 199 -9.04 -17.43 17.81
C ARG A 199 -9.73 -18.72 18.25
N ARG A 200 -10.38 -19.42 17.33
CA ARG A 200 -11.04 -20.71 17.59
C ARG A 200 -10.00 -21.78 17.97
N LEU A 201 -8.89 -21.83 17.24
CA LEU A 201 -7.75 -22.71 17.54
C LEU A 201 -7.19 -22.42 18.95
N ALA A 202 -7.01 -21.14 19.30
CA ALA A 202 -6.54 -20.75 20.64
C ALA A 202 -7.52 -21.14 21.77
N ASN A 203 -8.81 -21.27 21.47
CA ASN A 203 -9.83 -21.76 22.39
C ASN A 203 -9.92 -23.30 22.43
N GLY A 204 -9.03 -24.01 21.73
CA GLY A 204 -8.98 -25.47 21.71
C GLY A 204 -9.90 -26.15 20.68
N GLU A 205 -10.47 -25.39 19.73
CA GLU A 205 -11.25 -25.97 18.63
C GLU A 205 -10.33 -26.55 17.54
N ASP A 206 -10.69 -27.72 17.00
CA ASP A 206 -10.01 -28.33 15.86
C ASP A 206 -10.41 -27.64 14.54
N VAL A 207 -9.62 -26.64 14.15
CA VAL A 207 -9.82 -25.84 12.93
C VAL A 207 -8.57 -25.72 12.07
N GLU A 208 -7.56 -26.55 12.31
CA GLU A 208 -6.23 -26.43 11.68
C GLU A 208 -6.30 -26.55 10.16
N ALA A 209 -7.08 -27.48 9.64
CA ALA A 209 -7.24 -27.69 8.19
C ALA A 209 -7.85 -26.45 7.51
N PHE A 210 -8.92 -25.89 8.07
CA PHE A 210 -9.57 -24.68 7.55
C PHE A 210 -8.65 -23.46 7.65
N LEU A 211 -7.87 -23.37 8.73
CA LEU A 211 -6.87 -22.32 8.90
C LEU A 211 -5.80 -22.44 7.81
N TRP A 212 -5.26 -23.63 7.57
CA TRP A 212 -4.26 -23.86 6.54
C TRP A 212 -4.77 -23.49 5.15
N GLU A 213 -6.00 -23.90 4.80
CA GLU A 213 -6.61 -23.58 3.51
C GLU A 213 -6.77 -22.06 3.31
N ALA A 214 -7.32 -21.36 4.32
CA ALA A 214 -7.49 -19.91 4.26
C ALA A 214 -6.14 -19.17 4.16
N LYS A 215 -5.10 -19.67 4.84
CA LYS A 215 -3.73 -19.14 4.77
C LYS A 215 -3.13 -19.34 3.39
N PHE A 216 -3.23 -20.54 2.84
CA PHE A 216 -2.69 -20.89 1.53
C PHE A 216 -3.32 -20.05 0.42
N GLU A 217 -4.66 -19.91 0.43
CA GLU A 217 -5.35 -19.08 -0.56
C GLU A 217 -4.93 -17.61 -0.46
N LEU A 218 -4.78 -17.09 0.76
CA LEU A 218 -4.33 -15.72 0.99
C LEU A 218 -2.91 -15.50 0.45
N GLU A 219 -2.00 -16.46 0.64
CA GLU A 219 -0.64 -16.43 0.09
C GLU A 219 -0.65 -16.31 -1.44
N VAL A 220 -1.49 -17.09 -2.13
CA VAL A 220 -1.63 -17.02 -3.60
C VAL A 220 -1.98 -15.59 -4.05
N TYR A 221 -2.88 -14.89 -3.35
CA TYR A 221 -3.23 -13.51 -3.69
C TYR A 221 -2.11 -12.51 -3.35
N LEU A 222 -1.43 -12.68 -2.22
CA LEU A 222 -0.31 -11.82 -1.84
C LEU A 222 0.87 -11.94 -2.81
N LEU A 223 1.18 -13.15 -3.28
CA LEU A 223 2.19 -13.39 -4.31
C LEU A 223 1.82 -12.70 -5.63
N LYS A 224 0.54 -12.72 -6.04
CA LYS A 224 0.07 -11.96 -7.22
C LYS A 224 0.27 -10.45 -7.03
N GLN A 225 0.02 -9.90 -5.84
CA GLN A 225 0.28 -8.49 -5.54
C GLN A 225 1.78 -8.15 -5.61
N ALA A 226 2.62 -9.02 -5.04
CA ALA A 226 4.06 -8.87 -5.04
C ALA A 226 4.63 -8.90 -6.47
N LYS A 227 4.17 -9.84 -7.31
CA LYS A 227 4.55 -9.90 -8.73
C LYS A 227 4.16 -8.62 -9.48
N GLY A 228 3.00 -8.05 -9.15
CA GLY A 228 2.60 -6.75 -9.69
C GLY A 228 3.56 -5.62 -9.31
N ALA A 229 4.04 -5.58 -8.06
CA ALA A 229 5.01 -4.60 -7.60
C ALA A 229 6.37 -4.79 -8.29
N GLU A 230 6.81 -6.04 -8.45
CA GLU A 230 8.02 -6.39 -9.19
C GLU A 230 7.98 -5.84 -10.63
N VAL A 231 6.92 -6.11 -11.38
CA VAL A 231 6.75 -5.60 -12.77
C VAL A 231 6.79 -4.07 -12.81
N ARG A 232 6.14 -3.38 -11.85
CA ARG A 232 6.15 -1.92 -11.77
C ARG A 232 7.51 -1.36 -11.36
N SER A 233 8.31 -2.12 -10.63
CA SER A 233 9.67 -1.73 -10.24
C SER A 233 10.61 -1.63 -11.45
N ARG A 234 10.37 -2.37 -12.56
CA ARG A 234 11.21 -2.38 -13.78
C ARG A 234 12.68 -2.70 -13.49
N ILE A 235 12.95 -3.71 -12.65
CA ILE A 235 14.30 -4.20 -12.39
C ILE A 235 14.55 -5.40 -13.32
N HIS A 236 15.67 -5.37 -14.03
CA HIS A 236 16.18 -6.52 -14.77
C HIS A 236 17.07 -7.32 -13.83
N TRP A 237 16.98 -8.65 -13.90
CA TRP A 237 17.46 -9.59 -12.91
C TRP A 237 18.93 -9.36 -12.57
N ALA A 238 19.23 -9.09 -11.29
CA ALA A 238 20.60 -9.11 -10.78
C ALA A 238 20.76 -10.05 -9.57
N GLU A 239 19.68 -10.45 -8.88
CA GLU A 239 19.80 -11.33 -7.72
C GLU A 239 18.71 -12.40 -7.72
N ASP A 240 19.07 -13.56 -8.25
CA ASP A 240 18.26 -14.77 -8.38
C ASP A 240 18.10 -15.54 -7.06
N GLY A 241 17.85 -14.83 -5.96
CA GLY A 241 17.82 -15.42 -4.62
C GLY A 241 16.89 -14.77 -3.61
N GLU A 242 16.57 -13.47 -3.75
CA GLU A 242 15.72 -12.78 -2.79
C GLU A 242 14.26 -12.73 -3.26
N ARG A 243 13.43 -13.61 -2.67
CA ARG A 243 11.97 -13.55 -2.79
C ARG A 243 11.46 -12.19 -2.33
N SER A 244 10.86 -11.41 -3.24
CA SER A 244 10.02 -10.22 -2.98
C SER A 244 10.38 -9.45 -1.71
N THR A 245 11.63 -8.99 -1.61
CA THR A 245 12.09 -8.27 -0.44
C THR A 245 11.54 -6.84 -0.45
N SER A 246 11.38 -6.26 0.75
CA SER A 246 11.03 -4.87 1.01
C SER A 246 11.75 -3.86 0.08
N PHE A 247 12.91 -4.26 -0.47
CA PHE A 247 13.64 -3.63 -1.56
C PHE A 247 12.79 -3.27 -2.78
N PHE A 248 12.06 -4.22 -3.39
CA PHE A 248 11.27 -3.95 -4.61
C PHE A 248 10.14 -2.97 -4.33
N CYS A 249 9.43 -3.15 -3.21
CA CYS A 249 8.36 -2.24 -2.77
C CYS A 249 8.91 -0.83 -2.50
N ARG A 250 10.04 -0.72 -1.79
CA ARG A 250 10.72 0.55 -1.54
C ARG A 250 11.14 1.21 -2.85
N GLN A 251 11.70 0.44 -3.78
CA GLN A 251 12.17 0.99 -5.04
C GLN A 251 11.03 1.41 -5.97
N GLU A 252 9.93 0.64 -6.02
CA GLU A 252 8.71 1.04 -6.74
C GLU A 252 8.18 2.37 -6.20
N LYS A 253 8.10 2.53 -4.87
CA LYS A 253 7.74 3.79 -4.22
C LYS A 253 8.70 4.93 -4.57
N THR A 254 10.02 4.69 -4.53
CA THR A 254 11.05 5.69 -4.87
C THR A 254 11.00 6.10 -6.34
N ARG A 255 10.80 5.16 -7.27
CA ARG A 255 10.65 5.46 -8.70
C ARG A 255 9.36 6.23 -8.96
N SER A 256 8.28 5.83 -8.30
CA SER A 256 6.98 6.52 -8.36
C SER A 256 7.07 7.96 -7.84
N SER A 257 7.89 8.22 -6.82
CA SER A 257 8.13 9.57 -6.31
C SER A 257 9.06 10.40 -7.20
N ARG A 258 10.10 9.79 -7.78
CA ARG A 258 11.03 10.43 -8.72
C ARG A 258 10.41 10.71 -10.10
N SER A 259 9.39 9.96 -10.52
CA SER A 259 8.69 10.21 -11.79
C SER A 259 7.79 11.45 -11.76
N ILE A 260 7.71 12.15 -10.63
CA ILE A 260 6.85 13.32 -10.44
C ILE A 260 7.70 14.57 -10.64
N VAL A 261 7.34 15.40 -11.61
CA VAL A 261 7.87 16.76 -11.73
C VAL A 261 7.28 17.56 -10.57
N LYS A 262 8.10 17.89 -9.56
CA LYS A 262 7.68 18.66 -8.38
C LYS A 262 7.64 20.16 -8.66
N SER A 263 8.49 20.62 -9.56
CA SER A 263 8.56 22.01 -9.97
C SER A 263 9.18 22.13 -11.35
N ILE A 264 8.79 23.16 -12.09
CA ILE A 264 9.43 23.55 -13.35
C ILE A 264 9.67 25.05 -13.36
N SER A 265 10.82 25.48 -13.87
CA SER A 265 11.12 26.91 -14.04
C SER A 265 10.34 27.47 -15.22
N ARG A 266 9.83 28.69 -15.08
CA ARG A 266 9.21 29.47 -16.15
C ARG A 266 10.25 30.38 -16.80
N PRO A 267 10.01 30.86 -18.04
CA PRO A 267 10.91 31.80 -18.70
C PRO A 267 11.16 33.10 -17.91
N ASN A 268 10.19 33.53 -17.09
CA ASN A 268 10.32 34.70 -16.22
C ASN A 268 11.10 34.46 -14.92
N GLY A 269 11.75 33.30 -14.75
CA GLY A 269 12.54 32.94 -13.57
C GLY A 269 11.71 32.44 -12.37
N SER A 270 10.38 32.46 -12.43
CA SER A 270 9.52 31.91 -11.38
C SER A 270 9.34 30.39 -11.50
N PHE A 271 8.99 29.71 -10.41
CA PHE A 271 8.71 28.26 -10.42
C PHE A 271 7.21 27.95 -10.41
N ALA A 272 6.80 26.97 -11.22
CA ALA A 272 5.49 26.34 -11.11
C ALA A 272 5.60 25.08 -10.25
N THR A 273 4.89 25.02 -9.13
CA THR A 273 4.91 23.90 -8.18
C THR A 273 3.58 23.15 -8.10
N THR A 274 2.50 23.73 -8.65
CA THR A 274 1.18 23.10 -8.71
C THR A 274 1.03 22.25 -9.97
N SER A 275 0.24 21.18 -9.90
CA SER A 275 -0.04 20.31 -11.05
C SER A 275 -0.57 21.09 -12.26
N GLN A 276 -1.49 22.03 -12.06
CA GLN A 276 -2.02 22.89 -13.12
C GLN A 276 -0.94 23.83 -13.69
N GLY A 277 -0.12 24.45 -12.82
CA GLY A 277 0.95 25.34 -13.25
C GLY A 277 2.01 24.61 -14.09
N ILE A 278 2.40 23.41 -13.67
CA ILE A 278 3.35 22.57 -14.40
C ILE A 278 2.78 22.15 -15.77
N LEU A 279 1.51 21.73 -15.82
CA LEU A 279 0.83 21.38 -17.08
C LEU A 279 0.76 22.56 -18.05
N GLN A 280 0.49 23.77 -17.55
CA GLN A 280 0.46 24.98 -18.39
C GLN A 280 1.82 25.27 -19.01
N VAL A 281 2.91 25.14 -18.25
CA VAL A 281 4.28 25.33 -18.77
C VAL A 281 4.60 24.33 -19.87
N PHE A 282 4.29 23.05 -19.67
CA PHE A 282 4.46 22.04 -20.73
C PHE A 282 3.62 22.35 -21.97
N ARG A 283 2.36 22.75 -21.77
CA ARG A 283 1.46 23.08 -22.87
C ARG A 283 2.00 24.24 -23.71
N SER A 284 2.39 25.34 -23.07
CA SER A 284 2.98 26.49 -23.77
C SER A 284 4.23 26.08 -24.55
N TYR A 285 5.16 25.37 -23.90
CA TYR A 285 6.39 24.92 -24.56
C TYR A 285 6.13 24.06 -25.81
N TYR A 286 5.25 23.06 -25.72
CA TYR A 286 4.97 22.20 -26.87
C TYR A 286 4.08 22.87 -27.92
N GLN A 287 3.21 23.81 -27.53
CA GLN A 287 2.49 24.63 -28.49
C GLN A 287 3.48 25.46 -29.32
N ASP A 288 4.42 26.14 -28.66
CA ASP A 288 5.43 26.94 -29.35
C ASP A 288 6.32 26.05 -30.25
N LEU A 289 6.81 24.92 -29.73
CA LEU A 289 7.68 23.98 -30.47
C LEU A 289 7.03 23.40 -31.73
N PHE A 290 5.72 23.12 -31.69
CA PHE A 290 4.98 22.54 -32.81
C PHE A 290 4.19 23.58 -33.62
N THR A 291 4.34 24.86 -33.30
CA THR A 291 3.84 25.93 -34.18
C THR A 291 4.82 26.06 -35.33
N SER A 292 4.37 25.81 -36.55
CA SER A 292 5.20 25.93 -37.75
C SER A 292 5.72 27.36 -37.90
N GLU A 293 7.03 27.52 -38.05
CA GLU A 293 7.59 28.77 -38.57
C GLU A 293 7.04 29.00 -39.99
N SER A 294 6.65 30.23 -40.28
CA SER A 294 6.26 30.63 -41.62
C SER A 294 7.42 30.35 -42.57
N PHE A 295 7.19 29.54 -43.61
CA PHE A 295 8.15 29.39 -44.69
C PHE A 295 8.41 30.77 -45.30
N ASP A 296 9.66 31.24 -45.25
CA ASP A 296 10.10 32.37 -46.06
C ASP A 296 9.85 31.99 -47.52
N GLN A 297 8.89 32.66 -48.15
CA GLN A 297 8.73 32.63 -49.59
C GLN A 297 9.94 33.40 -50.16
N HIS A 298 10.99 32.67 -50.52
CA HIS A 298 12.02 33.19 -51.40
C HIS A 298 11.37 33.49 -52.76
N GLU A 299 11.15 34.78 -53.04
CA GLU A 299 10.96 35.32 -54.39
C GLU A 299 12.18 35.05 -55.27
#